data_AF-A0A351J153-F1
#
_entry.id   AF-A0A351J153-F1
#
_cell.length_a   1.000
_cell.length_b   1.000
_cell.length_c   1.000
_cell.angle_alpha   90.00
_cell.angle_beta   90.00
_cell.angle_gamma   90.00
#
_symmetry.space_group_name_H-M   'P 1'
#
loop_
_entity.id
_entity.type
_entity.pdbx_description
1 polymer ?
#
loop_
_entity_poly.entity_id
_entity_poly.type
_entity_poly.pdbx_seq_one_letter_code
_entity_poly.pdbx_strand_id
1 'polypeptide(L)' 'MLWNGRGCYHPKLGSPQPGGFAASYGETVLDELYAKAAVFSSDSLTLATVVLDVIQVSGAMAQIIREKYWLPMKKPSR' A
#
# COMPACT_ATOMS: atom_id res chain seq x y z
N MET A 1 -2.06 -16.72 -11.99
CA MET A 1 -3.39 -16.17 -11.61
C MET A 1 -3.25 -14.69 -11.28
N LEU A 2 -4.19 -13.84 -11.72
CA LEU A 2 -4.22 -12.40 -11.38
C LEU A 2 -5.36 -12.14 -10.39
N TRP A 3 -5.04 -11.59 -9.22
CA TRP A 3 -6.02 -11.15 -8.24
C TRP A 3 -5.97 -9.62 -8.08
N ASN A 4 -7.13 -8.98 -8.05
CA ASN A 4 -7.27 -7.54 -7.87
C ASN A 4 -8.08 -7.25 -6.61
N GLY A 5 -7.58 -6.36 -5.76
CA GLY A 5 -8.25 -5.90 -4.54
C GLY A 5 -8.24 -4.37 -4.42
N ARG A 6 -9.28 -3.81 -3.79
CA ARG A 6 -9.39 -2.38 -3.50
C ARG A 6 -9.85 -2.20 -2.05
N GLY A 7 -9.19 -1.31 -1.31
CA GLY A 7 -9.60 -0.88 0.03
C GLY A 7 -9.62 0.64 0.13
N CYS A 8 -10.63 1.20 0.79
CA CYS A 8 -10.66 2.61 1.17
C CYS A 8 -9.82 2.84 2.43
N TYR A 9 -9.17 4.00 2.54
CA TYR A 9 -8.53 4.44 3.77
C TYR A 9 -8.73 5.94 4.00
N HIS A 10 -8.76 6.34 5.27
CA HIS A 10 -8.95 7.74 5.68
C HIS A 10 -7.83 8.15 6.62
N PRO A 11 -6.84 8.91 6.13
CA PRO A 11 -5.88 9.58 7.00
C PRO A 11 -6.60 10.54 7.96
N LYS A 12 -5.95 10.86 9.08
CA LYS A 12 -6.47 11.88 9.98
C LYS A 12 -6.50 13.23 9.24
N LEU A 13 -7.65 13.91 9.24
CA LEU A 13 -7.79 15.22 8.60
C LEU A 13 -6.85 16.24 9.25
N GLY A 14 -6.33 17.17 8.45
CA GLY A 14 -5.31 18.14 8.86
C GLY A 14 -3.94 17.53 9.21
N SER A 15 -3.75 16.21 9.11
CA SER A 15 -2.44 15.61 9.36
C SER A 15 -1.49 15.81 8.17
N PRO A 16 -0.17 15.90 8.41
CA PRO A 16 0.82 16.02 7.34
C PRO A 16 0.75 14.84 6.37
N GLN A 17 0.82 15.13 5.07
CA GLN A 17 0.95 14.11 4.06
C GLN A 17 2.39 13.58 4.00
N PRO A 18 2.59 12.27 3.79
CA PRO A 18 3.90 11.74 3.49
C PRO A 18 4.40 12.31 2.16
N GLY A 19 5.68 12.69 2.10
CA GLY A 19 6.35 13.06 0.84
C GLY A 19 7.16 14.35 0.84
N GLY A 20 7.35 15.00 1.99
CA GLY A 20 8.29 16.13 2.11
C GLY A 20 7.81 17.47 1.53
N PHE A 21 6.62 17.52 0.90
CA PHE A 21 6.04 18.74 0.33
C PHE A 21 5.41 19.69 1.35
N ALA A 22 5.55 19.42 2.66
CA ALA A 22 4.88 20.14 3.75
C ALA A 22 3.35 20.30 3.55
N ALA A 23 2.74 19.43 2.73
CA ALA A 23 1.30 19.37 2.52
C ALA A 23 0.61 18.65 3.68
N SER A 24 -0.65 18.96 3.92
CA SER A 24 -1.52 18.26 4.87
C SER A 24 -2.76 17.73 4.16
N TYR A 25 -3.38 16.68 4.71
CA TYR A 25 -4.72 16.28 4.27
C TYR A 25 -5.71 17.39 4.59
N GLY A 26 -6.70 17.59 3.72
CA GLY A 26 -7.73 18.60 3.92
C GLY A 26 -8.50 18.41 5.22
N GLU A 27 -9.19 19.46 5.67
CA GLU A 27 -10.07 19.40 6.85
C GLU A 27 -11.46 18.85 6.53
N THR A 28 -11.74 18.60 5.25
CA THR A 28 -12.96 17.96 4.75
C THR A 28 -12.60 16.88 3.74
N VAL A 29 -13.39 15.80 3.72
CA VAL A 29 -13.23 14.72 2.73
C VAL A 29 -14.03 15.12 1.49
N LEU A 30 -13.33 15.43 0.40
CA LEU A 30 -13.94 15.68 -0.90
C LEU A 30 -14.12 14.37 -1.68
N ASP A 31 -13.08 13.52 -1.63
CA ASP A 31 -13.04 12.21 -2.26
C ASP A 31 -12.40 11.19 -1.32
N GLU A 32 -12.86 9.94 -1.41
CA GLU A 32 -12.24 8.81 -0.70
C GLU A 32 -10.88 8.45 -1.31
N LEU A 33 -9.92 8.07 -0.45
CA LEU A 33 -8.62 7.58 -0.89
C LEU A 33 -8.60 6.06 -0.92
N TYR A 34 -7.94 5.49 -1.92
CA TYR A 34 -7.91 4.05 -2.13
C TYR A 34 -6.51 3.47 -2.21
N ALA A 35 -6.40 2.24 -1.73
CA ALA A 35 -5.31 1.33 -1.98
C ALA A 35 -5.81 0.26 -2.97
N LYS A 36 -5.13 0.12 -4.10
CA LYS A 36 -5.43 -0.88 -5.13
C LYS A 36 -4.25 -1.84 -5.24
N ALA A 37 -4.51 -3.13 -5.13
CA ALA A 37 -3.49 -4.16 -5.22
C ALA A 37 -3.75 -5.06 -6.42
N ALA A 38 -2.69 -5.38 -7.14
CA ALA A 38 -2.66 -6.41 -8.18
C ALA A 38 -1.61 -7.46 -7.78
N VAL A 39 -2.00 -8.73 -7.73
CA VAL A 39 -1.13 -9.84 -7.39
C VAL A 39 -1.02 -10.76 -8.60
N PHE A 40 0.20 -10.96 -9.08
CA PHE A 40 0.55 -11.93 -10.09
C PHE A 40 1.25 -13.12 -9.43
N SER A 41 0.70 -14.31 -9.59
CA SER A 41 1.30 -15.54 -9.07
C SER A 41 1.50 -16.58 -10.17
N SER A 42 2.71 -17.14 -10.21
CA SER A 42 3.15 -18.30 -10.98
C SER A 42 3.82 -19.33 -10.07
N ASP A 43 4.11 -20.52 -10.60
CA ASP A 43 4.65 -21.65 -9.83
C ASP A 43 5.97 -21.33 -9.10
N SER A 44 6.74 -20.37 -9.60
CA SER A 44 8.06 -20.00 -9.05
C SER A 44 8.10 -18.63 -8.40
N LEU A 45 7.07 -17.80 -8.59
CA LEU A 45 7.13 -16.40 -8.20
C LEU A 45 5.74 -15.83 -7.90
N THR A 46 5.64 -15.11 -6.78
CA THR A 46 4.50 -14.23 -6.50
C THR A 46 4.99 -12.79 -6.43
N LEU A 47 4.41 -11.93 -7.25
CA LEU A 47 4.63 -10.50 -7.28
C LEU A 47 3.34 -9.79 -6.87
N ALA A 48 3.47 -8.74 -6.07
CA ALA A 48 2.37 -7.87 -5.71
C ALA A 48 2.76 -6.42 -5.98
N THR A 49 1.87 -5.68 -6.61
CA THR A 49 1.98 -4.22 -6.75
C THR A 49 0.80 -3.59 -6.04
N VAL A 50 1.09 -2.56 -5.23
CA VAL A 50 0.06 -1.76 -4.56
C VAL A 50 0.22 -0.32 -5.01
N VAL A 51 -0.86 0.26 -5.52
CA VAL A 51 -0.99 1.67 -5.84
C VAL A 51 -1.82 2.32 -4.73
N LEU A 52 -1.30 3.42 -4.19
CA LEU A 52 -1.90 4.17 -3.11
C LEU A 52 -2.17 5.60 -3.61
N ASP A 53 -3.33 6.16 -3.26
CA ASP A 53 -3.66 7.57 -3.53
C ASP A 53 -2.92 8.51 -2.57
N VAL A 54 -1.59 8.47 -2.59
CA VAL A 54 -0.69 9.33 -1.80
C VAL A 54 0.31 10.02 -2.72
N ILE A 55 0.83 11.17 -2.31
CA ILE A 55 1.90 11.87 -3.04
C ILE A 55 3.18 11.02 -3.08
N GLN A 56 3.51 10.35 -1.97
CA GLN A 56 4.68 9.49 -1.89
C GLN A 56 4.49 8.36 -0.87
N VAL A 57 5.04 7.20 -1.18
CA VAL A 57 5.26 6.11 -0.21
C VAL A 57 6.59 6.35 0.50
N SER A 58 6.55 6.63 1.81
CA SER A 58 7.77 6.84 2.60
C SER A 58 8.46 5.51 2.91
N GLY A 59 9.78 5.57 3.19
CA GLY A 59 10.54 4.38 3.59
C GLY A 59 9.98 3.71 4.86
N ALA A 60 9.50 4.50 5.82
CA ALA A 60 8.87 4.00 7.04
C ALA A 60 7.57 3.23 6.73
N MET A 61 6.72 3.73 5.82
CA MET A 61 5.52 3.01 5.38
C MET A 61 5.87 1.69 4.70
N ALA A 62 6.86 1.71 3.80
CA ALA A 62 7.33 0.51 3.12
C ALA A 62 7.89 -0.53 4.10
N GLN A 63 8.62 -0.09 5.13
CA GLN A 63 9.15 -0.95 6.18
C GLN A 63 8.03 -1.59 7.02
N ILE A 64 7.04 -0.82 7.47
CA ILE A 64 5.90 -1.36 8.24
C ILE A 64 5.15 -2.42 7.43
N ILE A 65 4.89 -2.15 6.15
CA ILE A 65 4.23 -3.11 5.27
C ILE A 65 5.08 -4.37 5.13
N ARG A 66 6.40 -4.22 4.96
CA ARG A 66 7.32 -5.34 4.92
C ARG A 66 7.25 -6.12 6.22
N GLU A 67 7.46 -5.52 7.38
CA GLU A 67 7.44 -6.24 8.65
C GLU A 67 6.12 -6.97 8.93
N LYS A 68 4.99 -6.37 8.54
CA LYS A 68 3.66 -6.92 8.78
C LYS A 68 3.27 -8.06 7.83
N TYR A 69 3.71 -8.00 6.57
CA TYR A 69 3.27 -8.93 5.52
C TYR A 69 4.40 -9.75 4.88
N TRP A 70 5.65 -9.48 5.25
CA TRP A 70 6.80 -10.32 4.90
C TRP A 70 6.80 -11.56 5.78
N LEU A 71 5.93 -12.51 5.43
CA LEU A 71 6.11 -13.87 5.85
C LEU A 71 7.34 -14.43 5.11
N PRO A 72 8.24 -15.18 5.77
CA PRO A 72 9.21 -15.97 5.03
C PRO A 72 8.40 -16.90 4.13
N MET A 73 8.45 -16.65 2.82
CA MET A 73 7.80 -17.52 1.85
C MET A 73 8.42 -18.90 2.05
N LYS A 74 7.70 -19.81 2.73
CA LYS A 74 8.10 -21.21 2.77
C LYS A 74 8.18 -21.65 1.32
N LYS A 75 9.40 -21.97 0.86
CA LYS A 75 9.62 -22.62 -0.44
C LYS A 75 8.57 -23.73 -0.55
N PRO A 76 7.82 -23.83 -1.65
CA PRO A 76 6.96 -24.98 -1.85
C PRO A 76 7.83 -26.23 -1.74
N SER A 77 7.53 -27.09 -0.77
CA SER A 77 8.17 -28.39 -0.62
C SER A 77 7.90 -29.17 -1.90
N ARG A 78 8.96 -29.55 -2.60
CA ARG A 78 8.90 -30.53 -3.69
C ARG A 78 8.43 -31.87 -3.17
#